data_AF-A0A538K0K8-F1
#
_entry.id   AF-A0A538K0K8-F1
#
_cell.length_a   1.000
_cell.length_b   1.000
_cell.length_c   1.000
_cell.angle_alpha   90.00
_cell.angle_beta   90.00
_cell.angle_gamma   90.00
#
_symmetry.space_group_name_H-M   'P 1'
#
loop_
_entity.id
_entity.type
_entity.pdbx_description
1 polymer ?
#
loop_
_entity_poly.entity_id
_entity_poly.type
_entity_poly.pdbx_seq_one_letter_code
_entity_poly.pdbx_strand_id
1 'polypeptide(L)'
;MIADASTPVVVMKISLGLGLIRSLGRLGVPVYAVHDRDDSAAARSRYLRDAFVWDVDGAPSRATADFLLDVARRVGGRPILVTTDDVSTMAVADHQAALAEAFRLPLQPDGLARALSDKRAMAELCRRHGIPTPDTEFPSSRADVERFAAETQFPVVLKAIDGGRMDQRGGERTVIAEDAGALLLAYDRLEDPAQPNLMLQQYIPGDPSSVWMFNGYFDERSECRFAAIGRKLRQSPPYTGMTSLGVCAHNPTVDELTRRFMRALGYRGILDCGYRYDARDGRYKLLDVNPRLGGTFRLFVGERGVDVARALYLDLTGQQIPADRVRDGRKWLMEPYDVRTFLALRGDGRLGARRWARSLRGVDEAAFFAADDLAPFVAMALLGAGTALHRGLRLGRVGVREPSIY
;
A
#
# COMPACT_ATOMS: atom_id res chain seq x y z
N MET A 1 -26.87 -3.73 -0.42
CA MET A 1 -26.38 -4.27 0.87
C MET A 1 -26.15 -5.76 0.69
N ILE A 2 -25.17 -6.34 1.38
CA ILE A 2 -24.84 -7.78 1.30
C ILE A 2 -26.12 -8.60 1.59
N ALA A 3 -26.47 -9.51 0.68
CA ALA A 3 -27.59 -10.44 0.83
C ALA A 3 -27.21 -11.66 1.67
N ASP A 4 -25.97 -12.14 1.52
CA ASP A 4 -25.41 -13.25 2.30
C ASP A 4 -24.02 -12.90 2.86
N ALA A 5 -23.93 -12.82 4.18
CA ALA A 5 -22.70 -12.52 4.92
C ALA A 5 -22.01 -13.79 5.48
N SER A 6 -22.45 -14.99 5.12
CA SER A 6 -22.01 -16.23 5.76
C SER A 6 -20.61 -16.70 5.34
N THR A 7 -20.12 -16.28 4.16
CA THR A 7 -18.80 -16.69 3.66
C THR A 7 -17.70 -16.03 4.49
N PRO A 8 -16.84 -16.79 5.19
CA PRO A 8 -15.79 -16.17 6.00
C PRO A 8 -14.71 -15.51 5.14
N VAL A 9 -13.98 -14.57 5.72
CA VAL A 9 -12.85 -13.89 5.08
C VAL A 9 -11.62 -14.07 5.95
N VAL A 10 -10.50 -14.46 5.33
CA VAL A 10 -9.18 -14.53 5.96
C VAL A 10 -8.32 -13.41 5.37
N VAL A 11 -7.85 -12.49 6.21
CA VAL A 11 -6.98 -11.39 5.81
C VAL A 11 -5.55 -11.61 6.32
N MET A 12 -4.57 -11.49 5.43
CA MET A 12 -3.14 -11.61 5.75
C MET A 12 -2.54 -10.25 6.14
N LYS A 13 -1.69 -10.25 7.17
CA LYS A 13 -0.91 -9.11 7.72
C LYS A 13 -1.77 -7.90 8.10
N ILE A 14 -2.44 -7.99 9.24
CA ILE A 14 -3.47 -7.01 9.63
C ILE A 14 -3.00 -5.63 10.10
N SER A 15 -1.71 -5.30 10.03
CA SER A 15 -1.22 -3.96 10.40
C SER A 15 -1.90 -2.84 9.60
N LEU A 16 -2.32 -3.14 8.37
CA LEU A 16 -3.18 -2.29 7.51
C LEU A 16 -4.57 -2.90 7.25
N GLY A 17 -4.88 -4.04 7.86
CA GLY A 17 -6.11 -4.82 7.64
C GLY A 17 -7.32 -4.37 8.45
N LEU A 18 -7.16 -3.48 9.44
CA LEU A 18 -8.27 -3.00 10.30
C LEU A 18 -9.44 -2.42 9.51
N GLY A 19 -9.14 -1.71 8.41
CA GLY A 19 -10.16 -1.19 7.51
C GLY A 19 -11.05 -2.30 6.91
N LEU A 20 -10.45 -3.44 6.54
CA LEU A 20 -11.18 -4.58 5.98
C LEU A 20 -12.00 -5.29 7.05
N ILE A 21 -11.40 -5.53 8.22
CA ILE A 21 -12.05 -6.13 9.38
C ILE A 21 -13.34 -5.36 9.71
N ARG A 22 -13.25 -4.03 9.80
CA ARG A 22 -14.41 -3.18 10.04
C ARG A 22 -15.37 -3.12 8.86
N SER A 23 -14.85 -3.03 7.63
CA SER A 23 -15.70 -2.89 6.45
C SER A 23 -16.66 -4.07 6.29
N LEU A 24 -16.14 -5.30 6.41
CA LEU A 24 -16.92 -6.52 6.24
C LEU A 24 -17.58 -6.97 7.54
N GLY A 25 -16.90 -6.87 8.68
CA GLY A 25 -17.45 -7.30 9.98
C GLY A 25 -18.66 -6.46 10.43
N ARG A 26 -18.74 -5.17 10.07
CA ARG A 26 -19.97 -4.35 10.27
C ARG A 26 -21.18 -4.88 9.50
N LEU A 27 -20.96 -5.67 8.46
CA LEU A 27 -21.99 -6.32 7.66
C LEU A 27 -22.27 -7.76 8.12
N GLY A 28 -21.69 -8.20 9.24
CA GLY A 28 -21.87 -9.53 9.80
C GLY A 28 -20.99 -10.61 9.19
N VAL A 29 -20.05 -10.25 8.30
CA VAL A 29 -19.12 -11.22 7.70
C VAL A 29 -18.15 -11.73 8.76
N PRO A 30 -17.97 -13.06 8.93
CA PRO A 30 -16.94 -13.61 9.80
C PRO A 30 -15.53 -13.30 9.27
N VAL A 31 -14.81 -12.39 9.93
CA VAL A 31 -13.45 -12.02 9.52
C VAL A 31 -12.42 -12.68 10.44
N TYR A 32 -11.43 -13.33 9.84
CA TYR A 32 -10.29 -13.96 10.48
C TYR A 32 -9.00 -13.30 10.01
N ALA A 33 -7.97 -13.31 10.85
CA ALA A 33 -6.68 -12.72 10.53
C ALA A 33 -5.55 -13.74 10.53
N VAL A 34 -4.53 -13.51 9.72
CA VAL A 34 -3.21 -14.13 9.84
C VAL A 34 -2.19 -13.02 10.05
N HIS A 35 -1.38 -13.09 11.11
CA HIS A 35 -0.36 -12.08 11.40
C HIS A 35 0.84 -12.65 12.15
N ASP A 36 1.93 -11.88 12.18
CA ASP A 36 3.24 -12.24 12.72
C ASP A 36 3.31 -12.22 14.26
N ARG A 37 2.57 -11.30 14.91
CA ARG A 37 2.66 -11.07 16.37
C ARG A 37 1.34 -10.76 17.06
N ASP A 38 1.17 -11.27 18.29
CA ASP A 38 -0.04 -11.12 19.13
C ASP A 38 -0.35 -9.67 19.61
N ASP A 39 0.41 -8.67 19.17
CA ASP A 39 0.31 -7.28 19.65
C ASP A 39 -0.27 -6.29 18.64
N SER A 40 -0.71 -6.73 17.46
CA SER A 40 -1.33 -5.83 16.48
C SER A 40 -2.58 -5.14 17.05
N ALA A 41 -2.63 -3.81 16.95
CA ALA A 41 -3.80 -3.03 17.36
C ALA A 41 -5.08 -3.46 16.61
N ALA A 42 -4.94 -3.92 15.36
CA ALA A 42 -6.06 -4.42 14.56
C ALA A 42 -6.68 -5.70 15.14
N ALA A 43 -5.89 -6.52 15.85
CA ALA A 43 -6.35 -7.74 16.50
C ALA A 43 -7.35 -7.48 17.64
N ARG A 44 -7.42 -6.23 18.13
CA ARG A 44 -8.34 -5.81 19.20
C ARG A 44 -9.71 -5.38 18.69
N SER A 45 -9.93 -5.42 17.38
CA SER A 45 -11.21 -5.02 16.81
C SER A 45 -12.30 -6.00 17.22
N ARG A 46 -13.45 -5.49 17.65
CA ARG A 46 -14.62 -6.33 17.97
C ARG A 46 -15.23 -7.04 16.76
N TYR A 47 -14.84 -6.59 15.56
CA TYR A 47 -15.30 -7.14 14.28
C TYR A 47 -14.37 -8.24 13.75
N LEU A 48 -13.24 -8.48 14.42
CA LEU A 48 -12.40 -9.64 14.18
C LEU A 48 -12.93 -10.83 14.98
N ARG A 49 -13.18 -11.95 14.29
CA ARG A 49 -13.70 -13.16 14.92
C ARG A 49 -12.61 -13.95 15.63
N ASP A 50 -11.49 -14.16 14.95
CA ASP A 50 -10.32 -14.85 15.50
C ASP A 50 -9.06 -14.54 14.67
N ALA A 51 -7.89 -14.91 15.19
CA ALA A 51 -6.62 -14.71 14.53
C ALA A 51 -5.70 -15.93 14.62
N PHE A 52 -4.85 -16.09 13.62
CA PHE A 52 -3.81 -17.10 13.58
C PHE A 52 -2.45 -16.43 13.52
N VAL A 53 -1.49 -16.96 14.28
CA VAL A 53 -0.12 -16.45 14.31
C VAL A 53 0.74 -17.22 13.31
N TRP A 54 1.38 -16.51 12.39
CA TRP A 54 2.30 -17.05 11.39
C TRP A 54 3.30 -16.00 10.93
N ASP A 55 4.57 -16.38 10.86
CA ASP A 55 5.65 -15.52 10.35
C ASP A 55 5.61 -15.46 8.82
N VAL A 56 4.73 -14.61 8.29
CA VAL A 56 4.55 -14.43 6.84
C VAL A 56 5.83 -13.94 6.15
N ASP A 57 6.64 -13.12 6.84
CA ASP A 57 7.82 -12.48 6.25
C ASP A 57 9.04 -13.42 6.26
N GLY A 58 9.20 -14.26 7.28
CA GLY A 58 10.31 -15.19 7.42
C GLY A 58 10.06 -16.59 6.85
N ALA A 59 8.80 -17.04 6.79
CA ALA A 59 8.50 -18.40 6.35
C ALA A 59 8.62 -18.58 4.82
N PRO A 60 9.12 -19.74 4.34
CA PRO A 60 9.09 -20.07 2.92
C PRO A 60 7.67 -20.04 2.34
N SER A 61 7.52 -19.58 1.09
CA SER A 61 6.19 -19.42 0.46
C SER A 61 5.35 -20.71 0.47
N ARG A 62 5.99 -21.87 0.24
CA ARG A 62 5.33 -23.18 0.32
C ARG A 62 4.81 -23.49 1.72
N ALA A 63 5.60 -23.24 2.76
CA ALA A 63 5.17 -23.44 4.15
C ALA A 63 4.00 -22.51 4.51
N THR A 64 4.03 -21.26 4.03
CA THR A 64 2.91 -20.32 4.16
C THR A 64 1.66 -20.83 3.45
N ALA A 65 1.77 -21.41 2.26
CA ALA A 65 0.63 -22.02 1.57
C ALA A 65 0.05 -23.22 2.34
N ASP A 66 0.89 -24.12 2.82
CA ASP A 66 0.48 -25.28 3.63
C ASP A 66 -0.24 -24.83 4.91
N PHE A 67 0.29 -23.81 5.59
CA PHE A 67 -0.36 -23.19 6.75
C PHE A 67 -1.72 -22.58 6.40
N LEU A 68 -1.85 -21.89 5.26
CA LEU A 68 -3.13 -21.32 4.83
C LEU A 68 -4.17 -22.41 4.55
N LEU A 69 -3.77 -23.55 3.98
CA LEU A 69 -4.67 -24.70 3.80
C LEU A 69 -5.18 -25.23 5.16
N ASP A 70 -4.35 -25.24 6.20
CA ASP A 70 -4.76 -25.58 7.56
C ASP A 70 -5.75 -24.57 8.14
N VAL A 71 -5.51 -23.27 7.90
CA VAL A 71 -6.42 -22.19 8.30
C VAL A 71 -7.78 -22.37 7.62
N ALA A 72 -7.83 -22.63 6.31
CA ALA A 72 -9.08 -22.86 5.59
C ALA A 72 -9.88 -24.04 6.17
N ARG A 73 -9.21 -25.12 6.57
CA ARG A 73 -9.85 -26.27 7.23
C ARG A 73 -10.46 -25.90 8.59
N ARG A 74 -9.76 -25.08 9.39
CA ARG A 74 -10.24 -24.62 10.71
C ARG A 74 -11.38 -23.60 10.61
N VAL A 75 -11.34 -22.72 9.62
CA VAL A 75 -12.37 -21.69 9.38
C VAL A 75 -13.63 -22.31 8.75
N GLY A 76 -13.46 -23.23 7.80
CA GLY A 76 -14.54 -23.87 7.05
C GLY A 76 -15.18 -22.99 5.97
N GLY A 77 -16.03 -23.58 5.13
CA GLY A 77 -16.89 -22.84 4.18
C GLY A 77 -16.21 -22.25 2.94
N ARG A 78 -14.98 -22.65 2.60
CA ARG A 78 -14.11 -22.06 1.55
C ARG A 78 -14.02 -20.53 1.68
N PRO A 79 -13.26 -20.02 2.66
CA PRO A 79 -13.20 -18.59 2.94
C PRO A 79 -12.60 -17.80 1.78
N ILE A 80 -12.87 -16.49 1.74
CA ILE A 80 -12.20 -15.56 0.84
C ILE A 80 -10.83 -15.21 1.42
N LEU A 81 -9.78 -15.29 0.62
CA LEU A 81 -8.42 -14.89 1.02
C LEU A 81 -8.09 -13.49 0.51
N VAL A 82 -7.62 -12.61 1.41
CA VAL A 82 -7.22 -11.25 1.06
C VAL A 82 -5.81 -10.95 1.58
N THR A 83 -4.95 -10.45 0.70
CA THR A 83 -3.60 -10.00 1.03
C THR A 83 -3.54 -8.48 1.13
N THR A 84 -2.68 -7.97 2.01
CA THR A 84 -2.57 -6.53 2.30
C THR A 84 -1.15 -5.98 2.17
N ASP A 85 -0.18 -6.87 1.91
CA ASP A 85 1.22 -6.54 1.67
C ASP A 85 1.77 -7.35 0.47
N ASP A 86 2.96 -6.99 -0.01
CA ASP A 86 3.55 -7.59 -1.20
C ASP A 86 4.06 -9.02 -0.95
N VAL A 87 4.57 -9.32 0.25
CA VAL A 87 5.11 -10.64 0.61
C VAL A 87 4.00 -11.69 0.64
N SER A 88 2.90 -11.42 1.35
CA SER A 88 1.72 -12.28 1.38
C SER A 88 1.11 -12.44 -0.01
N THR A 89 1.08 -11.36 -0.80
CA THR A 89 0.59 -11.40 -2.19
C THR A 89 1.45 -12.32 -3.06
N MET A 90 2.78 -12.28 -2.94
CA MET A 90 3.66 -13.18 -3.69
C MET A 90 3.51 -14.63 -3.23
N ALA A 91 3.43 -14.87 -1.91
CA ALA A 91 3.24 -16.22 -1.38
C ALA A 91 1.92 -16.85 -1.85
N VAL A 92 0.84 -16.06 -1.91
CA VAL A 92 -0.45 -16.52 -2.45
C VAL A 92 -0.37 -16.71 -3.96
N ALA A 93 0.23 -15.79 -4.71
CA ALA A 93 0.33 -15.89 -6.16
C ALA A 93 1.13 -17.12 -6.61
N ASP A 94 2.22 -17.46 -5.92
CA ASP A 94 3.08 -18.61 -6.23
C ASP A 94 2.35 -19.95 -6.06
N HIS A 95 1.33 -20.01 -5.19
CA HIS A 95 0.59 -21.24 -4.85
C HIS A 95 -0.92 -21.11 -5.12
N GLN A 96 -1.34 -20.15 -5.94
CA GLN A 96 -2.75 -19.80 -6.11
C GLN A 96 -3.62 -20.96 -6.58
N ALA A 97 -3.09 -21.86 -7.41
CA ALA A 97 -3.81 -23.03 -7.92
C ALA A 97 -4.21 -23.99 -6.78
N ALA A 98 -3.27 -24.33 -5.90
CA ALA A 98 -3.53 -25.17 -4.74
C ALA A 98 -4.44 -24.46 -3.71
N LEU A 99 -4.20 -23.18 -3.46
CA LEU A 99 -5.01 -22.39 -2.53
C LEU A 99 -6.46 -22.24 -3.01
N ALA A 100 -6.71 -22.20 -4.32
CA ALA A 100 -8.05 -22.08 -4.90
C ALA A 100 -8.97 -23.27 -4.60
N GLU A 101 -8.42 -24.43 -4.27
CA GLU A 101 -9.22 -25.58 -3.85
C GLU A 101 -9.90 -25.30 -2.50
N ALA A 102 -9.18 -24.64 -1.59
CA ALA A 102 -9.63 -24.38 -0.22
C ALA A 102 -10.16 -22.95 0.01
N PHE A 103 -9.77 -21.99 -0.81
CA PHE A 103 -10.15 -20.58 -0.71
C PHE A 103 -10.89 -20.08 -1.95
N ARG A 104 -11.62 -18.99 -1.79
CA ARG A 104 -12.06 -18.13 -2.89
C ARG A 104 -11.07 -16.97 -3.02
N LEU A 105 -10.45 -16.82 -4.19
CA LEU A 105 -9.53 -15.73 -4.48
C LEU A 105 -9.52 -15.41 -5.98
N PRO A 106 -9.18 -14.17 -6.38
CA PRO A 106 -8.96 -13.84 -7.78
C PRO A 106 -7.70 -14.53 -8.31
N LEU A 107 -7.85 -15.41 -9.30
CA LEU A 107 -6.72 -16.12 -9.92
C LEU A 107 -6.00 -15.23 -10.93
N GLN A 108 -4.80 -14.78 -10.59
CA GLN A 108 -3.97 -13.96 -11.47
C GLN A 108 -3.45 -14.76 -12.65
N PRO A 109 -3.30 -14.15 -13.84
CA PRO A 109 -2.41 -14.67 -14.87
C PRO A 109 -1.01 -14.94 -14.31
N ASP A 110 -0.39 -16.03 -14.78
CA ASP A 110 0.90 -16.49 -14.27
C ASP A 110 1.96 -15.39 -14.31
N GLY A 111 2.63 -15.19 -13.16
CA GLY A 111 3.68 -14.19 -12.99
C GLY A 111 3.22 -12.72 -12.99
N LEU A 112 1.94 -12.41 -13.25
CA LEU A 112 1.47 -11.03 -13.39
C LEU A 112 1.61 -10.22 -12.11
N ALA A 113 1.17 -10.76 -10.97
CA ALA A 113 1.28 -10.06 -9.69
C ALA A 113 2.73 -9.69 -9.38
N ARG A 114 3.66 -10.62 -9.62
CA ARG A 114 5.09 -10.40 -9.43
C ARG A 114 5.64 -9.34 -10.38
N ALA A 115 5.25 -9.39 -11.66
CA ALA A 115 5.68 -8.42 -12.66
C ALA A 115 5.14 -7.00 -12.38
N LEU A 116 3.96 -6.87 -11.77
CA LEU A 116 3.39 -5.58 -11.37
C LEU A 116 4.06 -5.00 -10.11
N SER A 117 4.41 -5.85 -9.13
CA SER A 117 5.10 -5.43 -7.91
C SER A 117 6.59 -5.18 -8.12
N ASP A 118 7.23 -5.85 -9.08
CA ASP A 118 8.63 -5.63 -9.42
C ASP A 118 8.82 -4.34 -10.22
N LYS A 119 9.75 -3.47 -9.77
CA LYS A 119 9.93 -2.14 -10.37
C LYS A 119 10.42 -2.20 -11.82
N ARG A 120 11.26 -3.19 -12.17
CA ARG A 120 11.80 -3.36 -13.52
C ARG A 120 10.74 -3.90 -14.46
N ALA A 121 10.14 -5.02 -14.11
CA ALA A 121 9.09 -5.65 -14.90
C ALA A 121 7.87 -4.71 -15.06
N MET A 122 7.51 -3.94 -14.04
CA MET A 122 6.45 -2.94 -14.13
C MET A 122 6.79 -1.83 -15.13
N ALA A 123 8.02 -1.30 -15.11
CA ALA A 123 8.46 -0.28 -16.06
C ALA A 123 8.44 -0.81 -17.51
N GLU A 124 8.86 -2.06 -17.73
CA GLU A 124 8.80 -2.72 -19.03
C GLU A 124 7.36 -2.97 -19.50
N LEU A 125 6.46 -3.40 -18.61
CA LEU A 125 5.03 -3.53 -18.89
C LEU A 125 4.42 -2.18 -19.28
N CYS A 126 4.74 -1.11 -18.54
CA CYS A 126 4.27 0.23 -18.86
C CYS A 126 4.71 0.64 -20.26
N ARG A 127 5.99 0.44 -20.61
CA ARG A 127 6.54 0.76 -21.93
C ARG A 127 5.82 -0.01 -23.04
N ARG A 128 5.63 -1.33 -22.88
CA ARG A 128 4.94 -2.18 -23.86
C ARG A 128 3.48 -1.77 -24.10
N HIS A 129 2.80 -1.30 -23.06
CA HIS A 129 1.38 -0.91 -23.13
C HIS A 129 1.15 0.60 -23.30
N GLY A 130 2.21 1.39 -23.54
CA GLY A 130 2.11 2.84 -23.71
C GLY A 130 1.55 3.57 -22.48
N ILE A 131 1.86 3.07 -21.28
CA ILE A 131 1.49 3.70 -20.01
C ILE A 131 2.62 4.66 -19.61
N PRO A 132 2.35 5.96 -19.43
CA PRO A 132 3.36 6.89 -18.95
C PRO A 132 3.88 6.45 -17.58
N THR A 133 5.19 6.38 -17.43
CA THR A 133 5.93 6.07 -16.20
C THR A 133 7.16 6.98 -16.19
N PRO A 134 7.76 7.31 -15.03
CA PRO A 134 8.99 8.08 -15.02
C PRO A 134 10.11 7.30 -15.73
N ASP A 135 10.96 7.99 -16.48
CA ASP A 135 12.12 7.35 -17.13
C ASP A 135 12.97 6.68 -16.04
N THR A 136 13.27 5.41 -16.24
CA THR A 136 13.80 4.55 -15.20
C THR A 136 14.90 3.68 -15.77
N GLU A 137 16.05 3.66 -15.09
CA GLU A 137 17.21 2.84 -15.41
C GLU A 137 17.59 1.96 -14.23
N PHE A 138 18.13 0.79 -14.55
CA PHE A 138 18.55 -0.19 -13.56
C PHE A 138 20.03 -0.53 -13.79
N PRO A 139 20.95 0.25 -13.19
CA PRO A 139 22.37 0.06 -13.40
C PRO A 139 22.82 -1.32 -12.91
N SER A 140 23.71 -1.96 -13.67
CA SER A 140 24.37 -3.20 -13.25
C SER A 140 25.79 -2.94 -12.73
N SER A 141 26.26 -1.70 -12.85
CA SER A 141 27.60 -1.28 -12.48
C SER A 141 27.66 0.23 -12.21
N ARG A 142 28.72 0.66 -11.51
CA ARG A 142 29.02 2.08 -11.32
C ARG A 142 29.21 2.83 -12.64
N ALA A 143 29.79 2.18 -13.65
CA ALA A 143 29.97 2.76 -14.99
C ALA A 143 28.63 3.05 -15.69
N ASP A 144 27.60 2.23 -15.45
CA ASP A 144 26.25 2.51 -15.96
C ASP A 144 25.66 3.78 -15.34
N VAL A 145 25.93 4.01 -14.04
CA VAL A 145 25.50 5.23 -13.35
C VAL A 145 26.21 6.46 -13.89
N GLU A 146 27.52 6.37 -14.17
CA GLU A 146 28.28 7.47 -14.78
C GLU A 146 27.75 7.83 -16.16
N ARG A 147 27.47 6.82 -17.01
CA ARG A 147 26.87 7.03 -18.32
C ARG A 147 25.49 7.69 -18.22
N PHE A 148 24.63 7.19 -17.33
CA PHE A 148 23.33 7.81 -17.07
C PHE A 148 23.47 9.26 -16.60
N ALA A 149 24.39 9.53 -15.68
CA ALA A 149 24.61 10.87 -15.13
C ALA A 149 25.09 11.88 -16.19
N ALA A 150 25.79 11.42 -17.24
CA ALA A 150 26.25 12.27 -18.33
C ALA A 150 25.13 12.67 -19.32
N GLU A 151 24.08 11.85 -19.44
CA GLU A 151 23.02 12.02 -20.43
C GLU A 151 21.69 12.52 -19.84
N THR A 152 21.51 12.40 -18.52
CA THR A 152 20.26 12.71 -17.83
C THR A 152 20.12 14.20 -17.46
N GLN A 153 18.88 14.60 -17.17
CA GLN A 153 18.58 15.89 -16.56
C GLN A 153 18.34 15.72 -15.06
N PHE A 154 19.00 16.55 -14.27
CA PHE A 154 18.85 16.58 -12.82
C PHE A 154 17.69 17.49 -12.37
N PRO A 155 17.10 17.26 -11.18
CA PRO A 155 17.44 16.19 -10.24
C PRO A 155 16.98 14.79 -10.69
N VAL A 156 17.58 13.77 -10.10
CA VAL A 156 17.21 12.36 -10.30
C VAL A 156 16.96 11.67 -8.96
N VAL A 157 16.18 10.59 -8.99
CA VAL A 157 15.84 9.79 -7.81
C VAL A 157 16.63 8.49 -7.85
N LEU A 158 17.46 8.26 -6.83
CA LEU A 158 18.05 6.96 -6.54
C LEU A 158 17.14 6.22 -5.55
N LYS A 159 16.61 5.07 -5.94
CA LYS A 159 15.62 4.32 -5.13
C LYS A 159 16.06 2.89 -4.91
N ALA A 160 15.76 2.35 -3.73
CA ALA A 160 15.89 0.92 -3.48
C ALA A 160 14.79 0.13 -4.21
N ILE A 161 15.18 -0.93 -4.92
CA ILE A 161 14.29 -1.90 -5.57
C ILE A 161 13.56 -2.70 -4.49
N ASP A 162 14.30 -3.21 -3.50
CA ASP A 162 13.76 -3.81 -2.28
C ASP A 162 14.02 -2.89 -1.08
N GLY A 163 12.96 -2.31 -0.54
CA GLY A 163 13.03 -1.42 0.62
C GLY A 163 13.30 -2.14 1.94
N GLY A 164 12.84 -3.38 2.10
CA GLY A 164 13.07 -4.18 3.31
C GLY A 164 14.54 -4.56 3.43
N ARG A 165 15.14 -5.01 2.32
CA ARG A 165 16.58 -5.28 2.23
C ARG A 165 17.43 -4.02 2.49
N MET A 166 16.97 -2.86 2.01
CA MET A 166 17.64 -1.58 2.29
C MET A 166 17.59 -1.20 3.77
N ASP A 167 16.43 -1.39 4.42
CA ASP A 167 16.25 -1.11 5.84
C ASP A 167 17.13 -1.99 6.73
N GLN A 168 17.28 -3.27 6.39
CA GLN A 168 18.18 -4.19 7.12
C GLN A 168 19.64 -3.73 7.11
N ARG A 169 20.05 -3.02 6.05
CA ARG A 169 21.38 -2.41 5.92
C ARG A 169 21.47 -1.02 6.55
N GLY A 170 20.35 -0.47 7.03
CA GLY A 170 20.26 0.88 7.59
C GLY A 170 20.46 1.99 6.55
N GLY A 171 20.20 1.70 5.27
CA GLY A 171 20.32 2.66 4.18
C GLY A 171 19.04 3.45 3.91
N GLU A 172 19.14 4.48 3.08
CA GLU A 172 18.01 5.29 2.66
C GLU A 172 17.27 4.61 1.50
N ARG A 173 15.96 4.38 1.64
CA ARG A 173 15.14 3.80 0.55
C ARG A 173 15.04 4.68 -0.69
N THR A 174 15.22 6.00 -0.55
CA THR A 174 15.08 6.98 -1.63
C THR A 174 15.94 8.20 -1.35
N VAL A 175 16.77 8.58 -2.32
CA VAL A 175 17.60 9.79 -2.31
C VAL A 175 17.30 10.61 -3.56
N ILE A 176 17.15 11.92 -3.41
CA ILE A 176 17.08 12.86 -4.54
C ILE A 176 18.48 13.43 -4.72
N ALA A 177 19.08 13.19 -5.88
CA ALA A 177 20.38 13.73 -6.25
C ALA A 177 20.18 14.95 -7.16
N GLU A 178 20.71 16.09 -6.75
CA GLU A 178 20.59 17.38 -7.47
C GLU A 178 21.61 17.51 -8.61
N ASP A 179 22.66 16.70 -8.61
CA ASP A 179 23.71 16.68 -9.63
C ASP A 179 24.40 15.30 -9.70
N ALA A 180 25.28 15.13 -10.69
CA ALA A 180 26.00 13.89 -10.95
C ALA A 180 26.91 13.47 -9.78
N GLY A 181 27.54 14.43 -9.11
CA GLY A 181 28.42 14.16 -7.97
C GLY A 181 27.64 13.59 -6.79
N ALA A 182 26.50 14.22 -6.46
CA ALA A 182 25.59 13.75 -5.43
C ALA A 182 25.04 12.35 -5.75
N LEU A 183 24.72 12.08 -7.02
CA LEU A 183 24.23 10.76 -7.44
C LEU A 183 25.30 9.68 -7.24
N LEU A 184 26.52 9.90 -7.73
CA LEU A 184 27.62 8.94 -7.62
C LEU A 184 27.98 8.67 -6.16
N LEU A 185 28.06 9.71 -5.33
CA LEU A 185 28.30 9.57 -3.89
C LEU A 185 27.20 8.75 -3.20
N ALA A 186 25.92 8.98 -3.56
CA ALA A 186 24.82 8.24 -3.00
C ALA A 186 24.83 6.76 -3.43
N TYR A 187 25.14 6.48 -4.71
CA TYR A 187 25.26 5.13 -5.23
C TYR A 187 26.41 4.36 -4.55
N ASP A 188 27.60 4.95 -4.48
CA ASP A 188 28.78 4.35 -3.86
C ASP A 188 28.56 4.04 -2.37
N ARG A 189 27.75 4.86 -1.69
CA ARG A 189 27.38 4.65 -0.28
C ARG A 189 26.34 3.54 -0.08
N LEU A 190 25.37 3.42 -0.97
CA LEU A 190 24.16 2.61 -0.74
C LEU A 190 24.15 1.27 -1.46
N GLU A 191 24.85 1.14 -2.59
CA GLU A 191 24.81 -0.09 -3.39
C GLU A 191 25.57 -1.22 -2.69
N ASP A 192 25.17 -2.46 -2.96
CA ASP A 192 26.02 -3.63 -2.71
C ASP A 192 26.31 -4.32 -4.05
N PRO A 193 27.56 -4.27 -4.56
CA PRO A 193 27.91 -4.92 -5.81
C PRO A 193 27.65 -6.43 -5.82
N ALA A 194 27.67 -7.11 -4.67
CA ALA A 194 27.36 -8.54 -4.58
C ALA A 194 25.85 -8.80 -4.63
N GLN A 195 25.03 -7.81 -4.27
CA GLN A 195 23.56 -7.91 -4.26
C GLN A 195 22.90 -6.60 -4.71
N PRO A 196 22.93 -6.27 -6.02
CA PRO A 196 22.41 -5.02 -6.53
C PRO A 196 20.96 -4.76 -6.10
N ASN A 197 20.69 -3.53 -5.65
CA ASN A 197 19.38 -3.14 -5.12
C ASN A 197 18.96 -1.74 -5.50
N LEU A 198 19.70 -1.00 -6.32
CA LEU A 198 19.34 0.37 -6.66
C LEU A 198 18.82 0.51 -8.09
N MET A 199 17.96 1.52 -8.26
CA MET A 199 17.48 1.99 -9.55
C MET A 199 17.59 3.51 -9.61
N LEU A 200 17.72 4.02 -10.83
CA LEU A 200 17.74 5.44 -11.14
C LEU A 200 16.42 5.80 -11.80
N GLN A 201 15.82 6.91 -11.39
CA GLN A 201 14.52 7.31 -11.90
C GLN A 201 14.44 8.82 -12.08
N GLN A 202 13.77 9.26 -13.14
CA GLN A 202 13.43 10.65 -13.37
C GLN A 202 12.73 11.24 -12.14
N TYR A 203 13.23 12.37 -11.65
CA TYR A 203 12.49 13.17 -10.68
C TYR A 203 11.32 13.86 -11.38
N ILE A 204 10.13 13.73 -10.79
CA ILE A 204 8.93 14.46 -11.22
C ILE A 204 8.68 15.59 -10.22
N PRO A 205 8.86 16.87 -10.62
CA PRO A 205 8.57 18.01 -9.75
C PRO A 205 7.12 18.06 -9.28
N GLY A 206 6.89 18.69 -8.13
CA GLY A 206 5.56 18.94 -7.59
C GLY A 206 5.43 18.71 -6.09
N ASP A 207 4.38 19.24 -5.50
CA ASP A 207 4.03 19.01 -4.10
C ASP A 207 3.22 17.71 -3.93
N PRO A 208 2.85 17.29 -2.70
CA PRO A 208 2.07 16.07 -2.50
C PRO A 208 0.73 16.03 -3.25
N SER A 209 0.16 17.18 -3.63
CA SER A 209 -1.10 17.25 -4.38
C SER A 209 -0.96 16.81 -5.85
N SER A 210 0.28 16.71 -6.37
CA SER A 210 0.54 16.07 -7.65
C SER A 210 0.55 14.54 -7.56
N VAL A 211 0.47 13.96 -6.34
CA VAL A 211 0.42 12.50 -6.14
C VAL A 211 -1.02 12.04 -6.06
N TRP A 212 -1.39 11.19 -7.00
CA TRP A 212 -2.71 10.60 -7.16
C TRP A 212 -2.67 9.11 -6.83
N MET A 213 -3.82 8.59 -6.43
CA MET A 213 -4.00 7.20 -6.05
C MET A 213 -5.22 6.67 -6.77
N PHE A 214 -5.09 5.52 -7.40
CA PHE A 214 -6.22 4.75 -7.92
C PHE A 214 -6.43 3.53 -7.03
N ASN A 215 -7.66 3.28 -6.63
CA ASN A 215 -8.03 2.06 -5.93
C ASN A 215 -9.24 1.43 -6.64
N GLY A 216 -9.16 0.13 -6.96
CA GLY A 216 -10.22 -0.51 -7.73
C GLY A 216 -10.31 -2.01 -7.56
N TYR A 217 -11.40 -2.57 -8.08
CA TYR A 217 -11.67 -4.00 -8.11
C TYR A 217 -11.97 -4.45 -9.55
N PHE A 218 -11.27 -5.48 -10.01
CA PHE A 218 -11.40 -6.09 -11.33
C PHE A 218 -11.90 -7.52 -11.19
N ASP A 219 -12.93 -7.89 -11.95
CA ASP A 219 -13.49 -9.25 -11.90
C ASP A 219 -12.70 -10.27 -12.74
N GLU A 220 -13.22 -11.49 -12.88
CA GLU A 220 -12.61 -12.57 -13.67
C GLU A 220 -12.37 -12.23 -15.15
N ARG A 221 -13.11 -11.25 -15.70
CA ARG A 221 -13.01 -10.76 -17.08
C ARG A 221 -12.12 -9.53 -17.21
N SER A 222 -11.47 -9.13 -16.11
CA SER A 222 -10.73 -7.88 -16.01
C SER A 222 -11.60 -6.65 -16.27
N GLU A 223 -12.90 -6.74 -15.96
CA GLU A 223 -13.79 -5.59 -15.93
C GLU A 223 -13.70 -4.91 -14.57
N CYS A 224 -13.44 -3.60 -14.59
CA CYS A 224 -13.38 -2.81 -13.37
C CYS A 224 -14.80 -2.54 -12.84
N ARG A 225 -15.18 -3.25 -11.78
CA ARG A 225 -16.51 -3.19 -11.15
C ARG A 225 -16.64 -2.10 -10.09
N PHE A 226 -15.51 -1.66 -9.54
CA PHE A 226 -15.44 -0.51 -8.63
C PHE A 226 -14.11 0.20 -8.85
N ALA A 227 -14.13 1.54 -8.90
CA ALA A 227 -12.93 2.35 -8.90
C ALA A 227 -13.17 3.63 -8.13
N ALA A 228 -12.10 4.13 -7.54
CA ALA A 228 -12.07 5.40 -6.87
C ALA A 228 -10.70 6.02 -7.00
N ILE A 229 -10.69 7.35 -7.07
CA ILE A 229 -9.47 8.13 -7.23
C ILE A 229 -9.39 9.14 -6.09
N GLY A 230 -8.16 9.34 -5.62
CA GLY A 230 -7.85 10.33 -4.62
C GLY A 230 -6.48 10.94 -4.84
N ARG A 231 -6.16 11.93 -4.01
CA ARG A 231 -4.85 12.55 -3.98
C ARG A 231 -4.35 12.72 -2.55
N LYS A 232 -3.04 12.77 -2.40
CA LYS A 232 -2.41 12.99 -1.10
C LYS A 232 -2.54 14.48 -0.73
N LEU A 233 -2.98 14.75 0.49
CA LEU A 233 -2.88 16.08 1.11
C LEU A 233 -1.64 16.18 2.00
N ARG A 234 -1.28 15.06 2.65
CA ARG A 234 -0.04 14.87 3.41
C ARG A 234 0.42 13.42 3.34
N GLN A 235 1.71 13.24 3.61
CA GLN A 235 2.39 11.96 3.60
C GLN A 235 3.41 11.86 4.73
N SER A 236 3.74 10.63 5.11
CA SER A 236 4.70 10.29 6.16
C SER A 236 5.73 9.27 5.62
N PRO A 237 7.04 9.55 5.74
CA PRO A 237 7.66 10.84 6.10
C PRO A 237 7.24 12.03 5.21
N PRO A 238 7.57 13.28 5.57
CA PRO A 238 7.41 14.42 4.67
C PRO A 238 8.14 14.19 3.33
N TYR A 239 7.53 14.62 2.23
CA TYR A 239 8.08 14.57 0.85
C TYR A 239 8.28 13.18 0.24
N THR A 240 8.53 12.14 1.02
CA THR A 240 8.63 10.74 0.58
C THR A 240 7.76 9.84 1.45
N GLY A 241 6.93 8.97 0.86
CA GLY A 241 6.23 7.92 1.62
C GLY A 241 4.70 7.85 1.51
N MET A 242 4.11 7.24 2.53
CA MET A 242 2.71 6.81 2.56
C MET A 242 1.76 7.96 2.88
N THR A 243 0.53 7.89 2.41
CA THR A 243 -0.50 8.91 2.69
C THR A 243 -0.84 8.95 4.17
N SER A 244 -0.73 10.13 4.79
CA SER A 244 -1.19 10.36 6.17
C SER A 244 -2.51 11.12 6.22
N LEU A 245 -2.78 11.97 5.23
CA LEU A 245 -4.09 12.56 4.97
C LEU A 245 -4.39 12.48 3.47
N GLY A 246 -5.47 11.81 3.11
CA GLY A 246 -5.93 11.67 1.73
C GLY A 246 -7.30 12.32 1.51
N VAL A 247 -7.59 12.66 0.25
CA VAL A 247 -8.89 13.18 -0.17
C VAL A 247 -9.33 12.51 -1.47
N CYS A 248 -10.61 12.15 -1.56
CA CYS A 248 -11.22 11.70 -2.80
C CYS A 248 -11.29 12.86 -3.79
N ALA A 249 -10.88 12.61 -5.02
CA ALA A 249 -10.86 13.58 -6.09
C ALA A 249 -11.05 12.85 -7.42
N HIS A 250 -11.97 13.32 -8.25
CA HIS A 250 -12.17 12.73 -9.56
C HIS A 250 -10.99 13.02 -10.51
N ASN A 251 -10.60 12.03 -11.31
CA ASN A 251 -9.58 12.17 -12.35
C ASN A 251 -9.84 11.14 -13.46
N PRO A 252 -10.58 11.53 -14.53
CA PRO A 252 -10.90 10.63 -15.63
C PRO A 252 -9.66 10.02 -16.29
N THR A 253 -8.58 10.80 -16.42
CA THR A 253 -7.35 10.34 -17.07
C THR A 253 -6.70 9.20 -16.32
N VAL A 254 -6.59 9.30 -14.99
CA VAL A 254 -6.07 8.20 -14.15
C VAL A 254 -6.98 6.99 -14.24
N ASP A 255 -8.31 7.18 -14.12
CA ASP A 255 -9.29 6.09 -14.19
C ASP A 255 -9.20 5.31 -15.52
N GLU A 256 -9.22 6.01 -16.66
CA GLU A 256 -9.16 5.41 -17.99
C GLU A 256 -7.81 4.73 -18.24
N LEU A 257 -6.69 5.37 -17.87
CA LEU A 257 -5.35 4.78 -18.02
C LEU A 257 -5.24 3.48 -17.23
N THR A 258 -5.66 3.45 -15.96
CA THR A 258 -5.58 2.25 -15.13
C THR A 258 -6.50 1.15 -15.66
N ARG A 259 -7.76 1.46 -15.98
CA ARG A 259 -8.72 0.47 -16.52
C ARG A 259 -8.21 -0.16 -17.82
N ARG A 260 -7.70 0.66 -18.74
CA ARG A 260 -7.13 0.18 -20.01
C ARG A 260 -5.92 -0.72 -19.76
N PHE A 261 -5.02 -0.32 -18.88
CA PHE A 261 -3.81 -1.09 -18.58
C PHE A 261 -4.16 -2.44 -17.97
N MET A 262 -4.97 -2.45 -16.92
CA MET A 262 -5.35 -3.68 -16.21
C MET A 262 -6.12 -4.65 -17.11
N ARG A 263 -7.03 -4.14 -17.93
CA ARG A 263 -7.75 -4.95 -18.92
C ARG A 263 -6.80 -5.60 -19.92
N ALA A 264 -5.81 -4.86 -20.43
CA ALA A 264 -4.83 -5.38 -21.38
C ALA A 264 -3.95 -6.49 -20.76
N LEU A 265 -3.77 -6.48 -19.44
CA LEU A 265 -3.01 -7.48 -18.70
C LEU A 265 -3.86 -8.67 -18.24
N GLY A 266 -5.19 -8.59 -18.35
CA GLY A 266 -6.09 -9.59 -17.77
C GLY A 266 -6.04 -9.61 -16.24
N TYR A 267 -5.74 -8.47 -15.61
CA TYR A 267 -5.63 -8.35 -14.16
C TYR A 267 -6.98 -8.60 -13.46
N ARG A 268 -6.95 -9.22 -12.28
CA ARG A 268 -8.14 -9.56 -11.47
C ARG A 268 -7.92 -9.16 -10.01
N GLY A 269 -8.97 -8.94 -9.25
CA GLY A 269 -8.86 -8.62 -7.82
C GLY A 269 -8.70 -7.13 -7.49
N ILE A 270 -8.26 -6.87 -6.25
CA ILE A 270 -8.12 -5.53 -5.69
C ILE A 270 -6.78 -4.92 -6.09
N LEU A 271 -6.82 -3.70 -6.62
CA LEU A 271 -5.68 -2.94 -7.08
C LEU A 271 -5.52 -1.63 -6.30
N ASP A 272 -4.28 -1.29 -5.96
CA ASP A 272 -3.88 0.02 -5.47
C ASP A 272 -2.68 0.54 -6.28
N CYS A 273 -2.83 1.70 -6.93
CA CYS A 273 -1.78 2.28 -7.78
C CYS A 273 -1.45 3.71 -7.38
N GLY A 274 -0.16 4.05 -7.38
CA GLY A 274 0.34 5.41 -7.25
C GLY A 274 0.57 6.06 -8.62
N TYR A 275 0.15 7.31 -8.77
CA TYR A 275 0.45 8.17 -9.92
C TYR A 275 1.05 9.49 -9.47
N ARG A 276 1.80 10.13 -10.36
CA ARG A 276 2.22 11.52 -10.20
C ARG A 276 1.99 12.31 -11.47
N TYR A 277 1.40 13.50 -11.31
CA TYR A 277 1.23 14.43 -12.42
C TYR A 277 2.54 15.18 -12.68
N ASP A 278 3.02 15.12 -13.91
CA ASP A 278 4.18 15.88 -14.38
C ASP A 278 3.69 17.09 -15.17
N ALA A 279 3.81 18.28 -14.58
CA ALA A 279 3.34 19.52 -15.19
C ALA A 279 4.17 19.92 -16.42
N ARG A 280 5.36 19.35 -16.63
CA ARG A 280 6.24 19.69 -17.76
C ARG A 280 5.72 19.12 -19.07
N ASP A 281 5.13 17.92 -19.03
CA ASP A 281 4.59 17.23 -20.21
C ASP A 281 3.06 17.01 -20.14
N GLY A 282 2.43 17.39 -19.03
CA GLY A 282 0.98 17.30 -18.83
C GLY A 282 0.47 15.88 -18.61
N ARG A 283 1.34 14.92 -18.23
CA ARG A 283 0.99 13.50 -18.12
C ARG A 283 0.94 13.02 -16.67
N TYR A 284 0.04 12.07 -16.42
CA TYR A 284 0.03 11.28 -15.20
C TYR A 284 0.93 10.06 -15.39
N LYS A 285 2.03 10.00 -14.64
CA LYS A 285 3.03 8.93 -14.69
C LYS A 285 2.76 7.94 -13.56
N LEU A 286 2.60 6.66 -13.91
CA LEU A 286 2.41 5.57 -12.96
C LEU A 286 3.70 5.34 -12.18
N LEU A 287 3.62 5.38 -10.85
CA LEU A 287 4.76 5.24 -9.94
C LEU A 287 4.94 3.80 -9.44
N ASP A 288 3.83 3.17 -9.07
CA ASP A 288 3.78 1.83 -8.49
C ASP A 288 2.41 1.20 -8.73
N VAL A 289 2.41 -0.14 -8.80
CA VAL A 289 1.21 -0.97 -8.85
C VAL A 289 1.30 -1.99 -7.73
N ASN A 290 0.26 -2.04 -6.90
CA ASN A 290 0.16 -2.98 -5.79
C ASN A 290 -1.05 -3.87 -6.06
N PRO A 291 -0.87 -5.14 -6.48
CA PRO A 291 -1.95 -6.05 -6.84
C PRO A 291 -2.64 -6.66 -5.59
N ARG A 292 -2.99 -5.80 -4.64
CA ARG A 292 -3.48 -6.15 -3.30
C ARG A 292 -4.31 -5.03 -2.69
N LEU A 293 -4.87 -5.29 -1.50
CA LEU A 293 -5.54 -4.26 -0.72
C LEU A 293 -4.56 -3.14 -0.31
N GLY A 294 -4.81 -1.92 -0.76
CA GLY A 294 -4.04 -0.74 -0.36
C GLY A 294 -4.41 -0.25 1.04
N GLY A 295 -3.43 0.18 1.84
CA GLY A 295 -3.67 0.67 3.22
C GLY A 295 -4.57 1.92 3.32
N THR A 296 -4.79 2.62 2.20
CA THR A 296 -5.65 3.81 2.14
C THR A 296 -7.04 3.51 1.58
N PHE A 297 -7.39 2.25 1.29
CA PHE A 297 -8.61 1.92 0.54
C PHE A 297 -9.90 2.46 1.19
N ARG A 298 -9.92 2.59 2.52
CA ARG A 298 -11.05 3.17 3.27
C ARG A 298 -11.22 4.68 3.09
N LEU A 299 -10.30 5.35 2.40
CA LEU A 299 -10.57 6.66 1.80
C LEU A 299 -11.72 6.57 0.80
N PHE A 300 -11.81 5.45 0.09
CA PHE A 300 -12.67 5.25 -1.06
C PHE A 300 -13.89 4.41 -0.70
N VAL A 301 -14.91 5.09 -0.20
CA VAL A 301 -16.19 4.49 0.16
C VAL A 301 -17.28 5.19 -0.61
N GLY A 302 -18.04 4.42 -1.39
CA GLY A 302 -19.20 4.92 -2.12
C GLY A 302 -20.35 5.32 -1.20
N GLU A 303 -21.28 6.10 -1.73
CA GLU A 303 -22.49 6.55 -1.03
C GLU A 303 -23.37 5.40 -0.52
N ARG A 304 -23.35 4.25 -1.21
CA ARG A 304 -24.03 3.00 -0.79
C ARG A 304 -23.12 2.09 0.03
N GLY A 305 -21.94 2.58 0.39
CA GLY A 305 -20.97 1.92 1.23
C GLY A 305 -20.04 0.96 0.51
N VAL A 306 -20.04 0.86 -0.82
CA VAL A 306 -19.11 -0.02 -1.54
C VAL A 306 -17.69 0.51 -1.40
N ASP A 307 -16.78 -0.39 -1.07
CA ASP A 307 -15.33 -0.22 -1.22
C ASP A 307 -14.78 -1.45 -1.95
N VAL A 308 -13.48 -1.47 -2.25
CA VAL A 308 -12.86 -2.61 -2.96
C VAL A 308 -12.96 -3.94 -2.22
N ALA A 309 -12.96 -3.96 -0.88
CA ALA A 309 -13.08 -5.19 -0.09
C ALA A 309 -14.51 -5.74 -0.15
N ARG A 310 -15.51 -4.86 -0.10
CA ARG A 310 -16.93 -5.21 -0.30
C ARG A 310 -17.20 -5.63 -1.74
N ALA A 311 -16.60 -4.96 -2.73
CA ALA A 311 -16.72 -5.34 -4.13
C ALA A 311 -16.16 -6.76 -4.37
N LEU A 312 -14.95 -7.05 -3.86
CA LEU A 312 -14.37 -8.40 -3.85
C LEU A 312 -15.29 -9.42 -3.20
N TYR A 313 -15.81 -9.11 -2.00
CA TYR A 313 -16.69 -10.02 -1.28
C TYR A 313 -17.95 -10.35 -2.06
N LEU A 314 -18.63 -9.33 -2.59
CA LEU A 314 -19.85 -9.49 -3.38
C LEU A 314 -19.58 -10.34 -4.62
N ASP A 315 -18.52 -10.05 -5.37
CA ASP A 315 -18.16 -10.79 -6.59
C ASP A 315 -17.87 -12.27 -6.32
N LEU A 316 -16.98 -12.56 -5.36
CA LEU A 316 -16.57 -13.93 -5.04
C LEU A 316 -17.67 -14.75 -4.34
N THR A 317 -18.75 -14.11 -3.92
CA THR A 317 -19.96 -14.77 -3.39
C THR A 317 -21.11 -14.80 -4.40
N GLY A 318 -20.90 -14.34 -5.64
CA GLY A 318 -21.91 -14.31 -6.69
C GLY A 318 -23.03 -13.28 -6.47
N GLN A 319 -22.79 -12.31 -5.60
CA GLN A 319 -23.72 -11.23 -5.27
C GLN A 319 -23.48 -10.01 -6.17
N GLN A 320 -24.55 -9.27 -6.45
CA GLN A 320 -24.46 -8.07 -7.27
C GLN A 320 -23.66 -6.98 -6.56
N ILE A 321 -22.62 -6.46 -7.22
CA ILE A 321 -21.96 -5.21 -6.82
C ILE A 321 -22.88 -4.06 -7.23
N PRO A 322 -23.43 -3.27 -6.30
CA PRO A 322 -24.26 -2.15 -6.68
C PRO A 322 -23.39 -1.06 -7.31
N ALA A 323 -23.91 -0.42 -8.36
CA ALA A 323 -23.32 0.81 -8.86
C ALA A 323 -23.26 1.82 -7.70
N ASP A 324 -22.07 2.34 -7.45
CA ASP A 324 -21.81 3.22 -6.33
C ASP A 324 -20.78 4.27 -6.72
N ARG A 325 -20.95 5.47 -6.18
CA ARG A 325 -20.10 6.62 -6.48
C ARG A 325 -19.42 7.08 -5.20
N VAL A 326 -18.10 7.23 -5.25
CA VAL A 326 -17.35 7.83 -4.15
C VAL A 326 -17.58 9.33 -4.10
N ARG A 327 -17.88 9.84 -2.91
CA ARG A 327 -18.13 11.27 -2.68
C ARG A 327 -16.84 12.07 -2.84
N ASP A 328 -16.87 13.05 -3.74
CA ASP A 328 -15.77 13.99 -3.92
C ASP A 328 -15.49 14.77 -2.63
N GLY A 329 -14.22 15.03 -2.32
CA GLY A 329 -13.83 15.75 -1.12
C GLY A 329 -13.88 14.94 0.19
N ARG A 330 -14.35 13.69 0.17
CA ARG A 330 -14.26 12.77 1.32
C ARG A 330 -12.81 12.61 1.76
N LYS A 331 -12.52 12.70 3.05
CA LYS A 331 -11.15 12.59 3.58
C LYS A 331 -10.94 11.42 4.51
N TRP A 332 -9.72 10.91 4.51
CA TRP A 332 -9.26 9.85 5.38
C TRP A 332 -7.92 10.19 6.01
N LEU A 333 -7.76 9.82 7.28
CA LEU A 333 -6.61 10.18 8.12
C LEU A 333 -5.95 8.93 8.71
N MET A 334 -4.63 8.82 8.60
CA MET A 334 -3.83 7.93 9.42
C MET A 334 -3.26 8.71 10.60
N GLU A 335 -3.92 8.61 11.75
CA GLU A 335 -3.73 9.47 12.92
C GLU A 335 -2.29 9.51 13.44
N PRO A 336 -1.63 8.38 13.78
CA PRO A 336 -0.26 8.43 14.34
C PRO A 336 0.72 9.07 13.36
N TYR A 337 0.49 8.89 12.07
CA TYR A 337 1.38 9.32 11.00
C TYR A 337 1.23 10.78 10.69
N ASP A 338 -0.02 11.23 10.65
CA ASP A 338 -0.34 12.61 10.39
C ASP A 338 0.14 13.51 11.53
N VAL A 339 0.02 13.05 12.78
CA VAL A 339 0.58 13.75 13.95
C VAL A 339 2.11 13.82 13.86
N ARG A 340 2.80 12.71 13.59
CA ARG A 340 4.27 12.70 13.40
C ARG A 340 4.70 13.65 12.29
N THR A 341 4.02 13.59 11.15
CA THR A 341 4.27 14.45 9.98
C THR A 341 4.04 15.92 10.33
N PHE A 342 2.96 16.22 11.05
CA PHE A 342 2.66 17.58 11.50
C PHE A 342 3.76 18.13 12.41
N LEU A 343 4.23 17.34 13.38
CA LEU A 343 5.29 17.78 14.29
C LEU A 343 6.59 18.06 13.52
N ALA A 344 6.98 17.21 12.58
CA ALA A 344 8.13 17.44 11.72
C ALA A 344 7.98 18.72 10.88
N LEU A 345 6.89 18.85 10.12
CA LEU A 345 6.62 20.04 9.29
C LEU A 345 6.47 21.33 10.10
N ARG A 346 6.02 21.24 11.36
CA ARG A 346 5.95 22.37 12.27
C ARG A 346 7.34 22.78 12.74
N GLY A 347 8.20 21.83 13.08
CA GLY A 347 9.61 22.07 13.41
C GLY A 347 10.34 22.84 12.30
N ASP A 348 10.03 22.51 11.05
CA ASP A 348 10.59 23.18 9.86
C ASP A 348 9.89 24.51 9.50
N GLY A 349 8.90 24.95 10.28
CA GLY A 349 8.10 26.16 9.99
C GLY A 349 7.17 26.04 8.76
N ARG A 350 7.01 24.85 8.19
CA ARG A 350 6.25 24.59 6.95
C ARG A 350 4.75 24.42 7.19
N LEU A 351 4.34 24.03 8.41
CA LEU A 351 2.93 23.81 8.76
C LEU A 351 2.58 24.31 10.17
N GLY A 352 1.81 25.41 10.25
CA GLY A 352 1.28 25.91 11.52
C GLY A 352 0.06 25.13 12.03
N ALA A 353 -0.13 25.08 13.36
CA ALA A 353 -1.24 24.35 14.00
C ALA A 353 -2.63 24.75 13.48
N ARG A 354 -2.89 26.04 13.25
CA ARG A 354 -4.19 26.50 12.71
C ARG A 354 -4.47 25.92 11.32
N ARG A 355 -3.45 25.85 10.46
CA ARG A 355 -3.55 25.27 9.11
C ARG A 355 -3.71 23.75 9.18
N TRP A 356 -2.98 23.09 10.07
CA TRP A 356 -3.14 21.66 10.33
C TRP A 356 -4.55 21.32 10.82
N ALA A 357 -5.04 21.96 11.88
CA ALA A 357 -6.40 21.74 12.39
C ALA A 357 -7.48 22.01 11.32
N ARG A 358 -7.31 23.07 10.51
CA ARG A 358 -8.22 23.35 9.39
C ARG A 358 -8.22 22.25 8.34
N SER A 359 -7.08 21.64 8.05
CA SER A 359 -6.97 20.57 7.04
C SER A 359 -7.72 19.29 7.43
N LEU A 360 -7.87 19.05 8.74
CA LEU A 360 -8.60 17.91 9.31
C LEU A 360 -10.13 18.09 9.26
N ARG A 361 -10.63 19.30 8.96
CA ARG A 361 -12.07 19.51 8.77
C ARG A 361 -12.58 18.63 7.62
N GLY A 362 -13.67 17.92 7.88
CA GLY A 362 -14.26 16.99 6.92
C GLY A 362 -13.49 15.67 6.77
N VAL A 363 -12.66 15.28 7.74
CA VAL A 363 -12.21 13.89 7.85
C VAL A 363 -13.40 13.03 8.22
N ASP A 364 -13.74 12.10 7.33
CA ASP A 364 -14.90 11.21 7.48
C ASP A 364 -14.52 9.87 8.09
N GLU A 365 -13.27 9.46 7.94
CA GLU A 365 -12.78 8.20 8.47
C GLU A 365 -11.32 8.32 8.90
N ALA A 366 -11.03 7.68 10.02
CA ALA A 366 -9.70 7.58 10.57
C ALA A 366 -9.28 6.10 10.52
N ALA A 367 -7.98 5.84 10.47
CA ALA A 367 -7.49 4.49 10.33
C ALA A 367 -7.73 3.64 11.58
N PHE A 368 -7.54 4.23 12.76
CA PHE A 368 -7.65 3.52 14.04
C PHE A 368 -8.91 3.92 14.81
N PHE A 369 -9.26 5.20 14.87
CA PHE A 369 -10.44 5.66 15.61
C PHE A 369 -11.74 5.27 14.91
N ALA A 370 -12.61 4.60 15.64
CA ALA A 370 -13.99 4.36 15.27
C ALA A 370 -14.84 4.27 16.54
N ALA A 371 -15.92 5.04 16.61
CA ALA A 371 -16.74 5.12 17.83
C ALA A 371 -17.41 3.78 18.20
N ASP A 372 -17.69 2.95 17.20
CA ASP A 372 -18.28 1.61 17.34
C ASP A 372 -17.23 0.51 17.61
N ASP A 373 -15.94 0.83 17.54
CA ASP A 373 -14.83 -0.11 17.70
C ASP A 373 -13.55 0.60 18.19
N LEU A 374 -13.59 1.07 19.44
CA LEU A 374 -12.54 1.91 20.04
C LEU A 374 -11.26 1.16 20.45
N ALA A 375 -11.35 -0.16 20.70
CA ALA A 375 -10.24 -0.93 21.25
C ALA A 375 -8.95 -0.89 20.39
N PRO A 376 -9.00 -0.96 19.04
CA PRO A 376 -7.83 -0.74 18.19
C PRO A 376 -7.17 0.63 18.35
N PHE A 377 -7.96 1.69 18.53
CA PHE A 377 -7.42 3.03 18.73
C PHE A 377 -6.66 3.14 20.05
N VAL A 378 -7.24 2.59 21.13
CA VAL A 378 -6.58 2.56 22.44
C VAL A 378 -5.30 1.73 22.39
N ALA A 379 -5.33 0.55 21.77
CA ALA A 379 -4.16 -0.30 21.61
C ALA A 379 -3.04 0.41 20.83
N MET A 380 -3.38 1.05 19.71
CA MET A 380 -2.43 1.87 18.94
C MET A 380 -1.82 3.00 19.77
N ALA A 381 -2.65 3.72 20.55
CA ALA A 381 -2.16 4.80 21.41
C ALA A 381 -1.21 4.30 22.50
N LEU A 382 -1.50 3.15 23.12
CA LEU A 382 -0.64 2.52 24.14
C LEU A 382 0.68 2.03 23.55
N LEU A 383 0.67 1.40 22.38
CA LEU A 383 1.88 0.98 21.66
C LEU A 383 2.75 2.20 21.29
N GLY A 384 2.12 3.29 20.84
CA GLY A 384 2.78 4.57 20.57
C GLY A 384 3.39 5.19 21.83
N ALA A 385 2.70 5.14 22.97
CA ALA A 385 3.21 5.65 24.25
C ALA A 385 4.37 4.81 24.80
N GLY A 386 4.27 3.48 24.72
CA GLY A 386 5.33 2.56 25.16
C GLY A 386 6.62 2.74 24.37
N THR A 387 6.53 2.89 23.05
CA THR A 387 7.68 3.19 22.19
C THR A 387 8.29 4.56 22.48
N ALA A 388 7.49 5.58 22.74
CA ALA A 388 7.96 6.90 23.15
C ALA A 388 8.67 6.87 24.53
N LEU A 389 8.14 6.12 25.50
CA LEU A 389 8.74 5.95 26.82
C LEU A 389 10.08 5.19 26.76
N HIS A 390 10.15 4.11 25.98
CA HIS A 390 11.41 3.41 25.74
C HIS A 390 12.46 4.28 25.03
N ARG A 391 12.03 5.19 24.14
CA ARG A 391 12.91 6.19 23.51
C ARG A 391 13.39 7.25 24.53
N GLY A 392 12.52 7.72 25.42
CA GLY A 392 12.87 8.66 26.50
C GLY A 392 13.88 8.08 27.49
N LEU A 393 13.75 6.78 27.82
CA LEU A 393 14.69 6.06 28.69
C LEU A 393 16.03 5.76 28.00
N ARG A 394 16.05 5.55 26.67
CA ARG A 394 17.29 5.37 25.89
C ARG A 394 18.02 6.69 25.61
N LEU A 395 17.33 7.82 25.46
CA LEU A 395 17.97 9.13 25.30
C LEU A 395 18.74 9.60 26.55
N GLY A 396 18.57 8.93 27.70
CA GLY A 396 19.43 9.07 28.88
C GLY A 396 20.76 8.31 28.83
N ARG A 397 21.00 7.49 27.79
CA ARG A 397 22.25 6.74 27.56
C ARG A 397 22.58 6.76 26.06
N VAL A 398 23.52 7.63 25.68
CA VAL A 398 24.27 7.77 24.41
C VAL A 398 23.78 6.93 23.21
N GLY A 399 23.52 7.64 22.11
CA GLY A 399 22.76 7.23 20.94
C GLY A 399 23.14 5.93 20.25
N VAL A 400 22.11 5.15 19.88
CA VAL A 400 22.04 4.29 18.69
C VAL A 400 20.57 4.04 18.31
N ARG A 401 20.27 4.39 17.05
CA ARG A 401 19.39 3.82 15.98
C ARG A 401 17.96 3.32 16.26
N GLU A 402 17.09 3.70 15.32
CA GLU A 402 15.70 3.26 15.15
C GLU A 402 15.60 1.88 14.47
N PRO A 403 14.64 1.03 14.86
CA PRO A 403 14.05 0.02 13.98
C PRO A 403 12.94 0.64 13.15
N SER A 404 12.97 0.41 11.84
CA SER A 404 11.82 0.54 10.94
C SER A 404 10.80 -0.53 11.34
N ILE A 405 9.60 -0.14 11.77
CA ILE A 405 8.51 -1.06 12.10
C ILE A 405 7.49 -0.97 10.97
N TYR A 406 7.73 -1.65 9.84
CA TYR A 406 6.71 -2.21 8.92
C TYR A 406 7.28 -3.43 8.22
#